data_AF-A0A832MB11-F1
#
_entry.id   AF-A0A832MB11-F1
#
_cell.length_a   1.000
_cell.length_b   1.000
_cell.length_c   1.000
_cell.angle_alpha   90.00
_cell.angle_beta   90.00
_cell.angle_gamma   90.00
#
_symmetry.space_group_name_H-M   'P 1'
#
loop_
_entity.id
_entity.type
_entity.pdbx_description
1 polymer ?
#
loop_
_entity_poly.entity_id
_entity_poly.type
_entity_poly.pdbx_seq_one_letter_code
_entity_poly.pdbx_strand_id
1 'polypeptide(L)'
;MTITQMLRPTNQRVVLVAKARQGRLRRQRELLDQSQEQREDCELILNRAKYLPPRLRELIAARYEVGLTIQRLARLHRMSGRAIRAELDRVKRSLLAPEFSLFVRYHAELEREQRDIVRAILVDGQSYRVVAHIRGCSVHHVRQTYLVAAQRLKELLVLEQHRVRDHARFEDIEM
;
A
#
# COMPACT_ATOMS: atom_id res chain seq x y z
N MET A 1 61.63 26.26 40.13
CA MET A 1 60.43 25.60 40.71
C MET A 1 59.24 26.00 39.86
N THR A 2 58.81 25.13 38.93
CA THR A 2 57.72 25.44 38.00
C THR A 2 56.75 24.26 38.03
N ILE A 3 55.66 24.43 38.77
CA ILE A 3 54.59 23.44 38.89
C ILE A 3 53.67 23.64 37.68
N THR A 4 53.98 22.94 36.60
CA THR A 4 53.11 22.87 35.42
C THR A 4 51.89 22.02 35.79
N GLN A 5 50.77 22.68 36.04
CA GLN A 5 49.46 22.05 36.21
C GLN A 5 49.06 21.34 34.91
N MET A 6 49.17 20.00 34.90
CA MET A 6 48.54 19.15 33.88
C MET A 6 47.23 18.57 34.42
N LEU A 7 46.12 19.24 34.12
CA LEU A 7 44.74 18.80 34.35
C LEU A 7 43.91 19.48 33.24
N ARG A 8 43.13 18.85 32.34
CA ARG A 8 42.47 17.54 32.25
C ARG A 8 42.13 17.26 30.77
N PRO A 9 42.36 16.06 30.21
CA PRO A 9 41.64 15.61 29.02
C PRO A 9 40.50 14.67 29.44
N THR A 10 39.51 15.15 30.20
CA THR A 10 38.41 14.30 30.70
C THR A 10 37.05 14.54 30.04
N ASN A 11 36.96 15.39 29.01
CA ASN A 11 35.68 15.72 28.38
C ASN A 11 35.45 15.09 26.99
N GLN A 12 36.47 14.62 26.28
CA GLN A 12 36.26 14.04 24.94
C GLN A 12 35.63 12.64 25.00
N ARG A 13 35.98 11.80 25.99
CA ARG A 13 35.41 10.45 26.12
C ARG A 13 33.92 10.48 26.51
N VAL A 14 33.50 11.39 27.37
CA VAL A 14 32.09 11.50 27.79
C VAL A 14 31.19 11.95 26.62
N VAL A 15 31.67 12.90 25.80
CA VAL A 15 30.95 13.36 24.61
C VAL A 15 30.87 12.28 23.52
N LEU A 16 31.93 11.48 23.34
CA LEU A 16 31.92 10.35 22.40
C LEU A 16 30.95 9.23 22.81
N VAL A 17 30.89 8.90 24.10
CA VAL A 17 29.95 7.89 24.63
C VAL A 17 28.49 8.37 24.53
N ALA A 18 28.22 9.66 24.80
CA ALA A 18 26.89 10.24 24.65
C ALA A 18 26.41 10.24 23.18
N LYS A 19 27.29 10.58 22.22
CA LYS A 19 26.96 10.53 20.78
C LYS A 19 26.70 9.12 20.28
N ALA A 20 27.49 8.13 20.72
CA ALA A 20 27.27 6.73 20.38
C ALA A 20 25.93 6.19 20.91
N ARG A 21 25.54 6.61 22.13
CA ARG A 21 24.24 6.25 22.73
C ARG A 21 23.06 6.87 21.98
N GLN A 22 23.18 8.13 21.54
CA GLN A 22 22.17 8.78 20.69
C GLN A 22 22.01 8.10 19.32
N GLY A 23 23.10 7.69 18.68
CA GLY A 23 23.05 6.97 17.40
C GLY A 23 22.36 5.60 17.50
N ARG A 24 22.56 4.88 18.60
CA ARG A 24 21.92 3.58 18.85
C ARG A 24 20.41 3.70 19.06
N LEU A 25 19.97 4.71 19.83
CA LEU A 25 18.55 4.97 20.08
C LEU A 25 17.81 5.42 18.81
N ARG A 26 18.46 6.19 17.92
CA ARG A 26 17.89 6.55 16.61
C ARG A 26 17.65 5.32 15.73
N ARG A 27 18.66 4.45 15.56
CA ARG A 27 18.50 3.20 14.80
C ARG A 27 17.41 2.29 15.40
N GLN A 28 17.32 2.22 16.73
CA GLN A 28 16.30 1.42 17.38
C GLN A 28 14.89 1.98 17.15
N ARG A 29 14.71 3.31 17.17
CA ARG A 29 13.44 3.95 16.77
C ARG A 29 13.13 3.71 15.29
N GLU A 30 14.09 3.90 14.40
CA GLU A 30 13.92 3.64 12.95
C GLU A 30 13.48 2.19 12.67
N LEU A 31 14.03 1.20 13.39
CA LEU A 31 13.62 -0.19 13.26
C LEU A 31 12.21 -0.46 13.83
N LEU A 32 11.82 0.23 14.91
CA LEU A 32 10.48 0.13 15.48
C LEU A 32 9.44 0.80 14.58
N ASP A 33 9.76 1.97 14.04
CA ASP A 33 8.92 2.71 13.10
C ASP A 33 8.73 1.88 11.81
N GLN A 34 9.81 1.30 11.27
CA GLN A 34 9.72 0.35 10.14
C GLN A 34 8.87 -0.88 10.45
N SER A 35 8.89 -1.37 11.70
CA SER A 35 8.07 -2.50 12.13
C SER A 35 6.60 -2.11 12.25
N GLN A 36 6.29 -0.89 12.69
CA GLN A 36 4.92 -0.36 12.72
C GLN A 36 4.36 -0.13 11.32
N GLU A 37 5.09 0.59 10.44
CA GLU A 37 4.68 0.81 9.05
C GLU A 37 4.46 -0.51 8.31
N GLN A 38 5.34 -1.50 8.51
CA GLN A 38 5.17 -2.82 7.91
C GLN A 38 3.91 -3.54 8.42
N ARG A 39 3.53 -3.36 9.69
CA ARG A 39 2.31 -3.95 10.25
C ARG A 39 1.06 -3.28 9.70
N GLU A 40 1.03 -1.95 9.64
CA GLU A 40 -0.08 -1.19 9.06
C GLU A 40 -0.31 -1.56 7.59
N ASP A 41 0.76 -1.67 6.81
CA ASP A 41 0.72 -2.17 5.44
C ASP A 41 0.12 -3.58 5.37
N CYS A 42 0.50 -4.48 6.28
CA CYS A 42 0.02 -5.85 6.29
C CYS A 42 -1.49 -5.92 6.60
N GLU A 43 -1.95 -5.19 7.62
CA GLU A 43 -3.37 -5.14 7.98
C GLU A 43 -4.22 -4.54 6.85
N LEU A 44 -3.74 -3.47 6.24
CA LEU A 44 -4.39 -2.85 5.08
C LEU A 44 -4.48 -3.83 3.90
N ILE A 45 -3.39 -4.51 3.58
CA ILE A 45 -3.32 -5.53 2.52
C ILE A 45 -4.32 -6.66 2.80
N LEU A 46 -4.32 -7.22 4.01
CA LEU A 46 -5.22 -8.33 4.38
C LEU A 46 -6.69 -7.91 4.34
N ASN A 47 -7.02 -6.71 4.80
CA ASN A 47 -8.39 -6.20 4.72
C ASN A 47 -8.87 -5.99 3.28
N ARG A 48 -8.01 -5.43 2.42
CA ARG A 48 -8.34 -5.24 0.99
C ARG A 48 -8.33 -6.54 0.20
N ALA A 49 -7.56 -7.55 0.62
CA ALA A 49 -7.51 -8.85 -0.04
C ALA A 49 -8.84 -9.61 -0.05
N LYS A 50 -9.79 -9.25 0.83
CA LYS A 50 -11.15 -9.80 0.87
C LYS A 50 -11.92 -9.60 -0.44
N TYR A 51 -11.58 -8.57 -1.21
CA TYR A 51 -12.20 -8.24 -2.49
C TYR A 51 -11.53 -8.92 -3.70
N LEU A 52 -10.40 -9.61 -3.49
CA LEU A 52 -9.67 -10.27 -4.56
C LEU A 52 -10.34 -11.60 -4.97
N PRO A 53 -10.07 -12.09 -6.20
CA PRO A 53 -10.41 -13.45 -6.60
C PRO A 53 -9.81 -14.48 -5.63
N PRO A 54 -10.47 -15.65 -5.43
CA PRO A 54 -10.07 -16.64 -4.42
C PRO A 54 -8.58 -17.00 -4.46
N ARG A 55 -8.05 -17.28 -5.66
CA ARG A 55 -6.63 -17.63 -5.87
C ARG A 55 -5.68 -16.54 -5.36
N LEU A 56 -5.97 -15.27 -5.62
CA LEU A 56 -5.11 -14.16 -5.21
C LEU A 56 -5.25 -13.86 -3.72
N ARG A 57 -6.47 -13.98 -3.19
CA ARG A 57 -6.76 -13.87 -1.75
C ARG A 57 -5.99 -14.93 -0.95
N GLU A 58 -6.02 -16.18 -1.39
CA GLU A 58 -5.26 -17.28 -0.78
C GLU A 58 -3.75 -17.03 -0.81
N LEU A 59 -3.23 -16.55 -1.94
CA LEU A 59 -1.81 -16.22 -2.08
C LEU A 59 -1.40 -15.09 -1.11
N ILE A 60 -2.23 -14.06 -0.96
CA ILE A 60 -1.98 -12.96 -0.02
C ILE A 60 -2.10 -13.42 1.43
N ALA A 61 -3.14 -14.17 1.80
CA ALA A 61 -3.29 -14.73 3.14
C ALA A 61 -2.09 -15.63 3.51
N ALA A 62 -1.70 -16.53 2.61
CA ALA A 62 -0.54 -17.39 2.83
C ALA A 62 0.77 -16.60 3.05
N ARG A 63 0.94 -15.45 2.38
CA ARG A 63 2.14 -14.61 2.54
C ARG A 63 2.10 -13.73 3.78
N TYR A 64 0.98 -13.05 4.04
CA TYR A 64 0.88 -11.96 5.00
C TYR A 64 0.22 -12.36 6.33
N GLU A 65 -0.67 -13.35 6.32
CA GLU A 65 -1.30 -13.88 7.54
C GLU A 65 -0.52 -15.08 8.08
N VAL A 66 -0.19 -16.05 7.23
CA VAL A 66 0.53 -17.28 7.63
C VAL A 66 2.05 -17.10 7.63
N GLY A 67 2.57 -16.12 6.89
CA GLY A 67 4.01 -15.83 6.83
C GLY A 67 4.84 -16.81 5.98
N LEU A 68 4.24 -17.50 4.99
CA LEU A 68 4.98 -18.42 4.14
C LEU A 68 6.06 -17.72 3.32
N THR A 69 7.18 -18.42 3.09
CA THR A 69 8.28 -17.94 2.25
C THR A 69 7.93 -18.06 0.76
N ILE A 70 8.59 -17.25 -0.08
CA ILE A 70 8.41 -17.28 -1.54
C ILE A 70 8.70 -18.67 -2.11
N GLN A 71 9.70 -19.38 -1.59
CA GLN A 71 10.04 -20.74 -2.04
C GLN A 71 8.93 -21.74 -1.71
N ARG A 72 8.27 -21.61 -0.55
CA ARG A 72 7.16 -22.48 -0.15
C ARG A 72 5.91 -22.20 -0.97
N LEU A 73 5.59 -20.92 -1.20
CA LEU A 73 4.51 -20.50 -2.10
C LEU A 73 4.74 -20.99 -3.54
N ALA A 74 5.97 -20.90 -4.05
CA ALA A 74 6.35 -21.39 -5.36
C ALA A 74 6.07 -22.89 -5.54
N ARG A 75 6.42 -23.70 -4.53
CA ARG A 75 6.10 -25.14 -4.52
C ARG A 75 4.59 -25.39 -4.47
N LEU A 76 3.87 -24.69 -3.59
CA LEU A 76 2.42 -24.87 -3.39
C LEU A 76 1.62 -24.55 -4.67
N HIS A 77 1.96 -23.45 -5.35
CA HIS A 77 1.27 -23.01 -6.56
C HIS A 77 1.89 -23.53 -7.86
N ARG A 78 2.92 -24.38 -7.80
CA ARG A 78 3.65 -24.91 -8.97
C ARG A 78 4.16 -23.80 -9.91
N MET A 79 4.70 -22.73 -9.33
CA MET A 79 5.24 -21.58 -10.04
C MET A 79 6.72 -21.37 -9.68
N SER A 80 7.49 -20.67 -10.52
CA SER A 80 8.84 -20.27 -10.14
C SER A 80 8.81 -19.20 -9.04
N GLY A 81 9.85 -19.13 -8.21
CA GLY A 81 9.96 -18.09 -7.18
C GLY A 81 9.93 -16.67 -7.75
N ARG A 82 10.49 -16.47 -8.95
CA ARG A 82 10.42 -15.21 -9.68
C ARG A 82 8.98 -14.86 -10.07
N ALA A 83 8.21 -15.84 -10.55
CA ALA A 83 6.81 -15.63 -10.91
C ALA A 83 5.95 -15.30 -9.69
N ILE A 84 6.13 -16.00 -8.57
CA ILE A 84 5.44 -15.69 -7.31
C ILE A 84 5.76 -14.28 -6.82
N ARG A 85 7.03 -13.87 -6.86
CA ARG A 85 7.41 -12.51 -6.43
C ARG A 85 6.76 -11.46 -7.33
N ALA A 86 6.83 -11.64 -8.65
CA ALA A 86 6.19 -10.73 -9.60
C ALA A 86 4.66 -10.63 -9.41
N GLU A 87 4.02 -11.77 -9.14
CA GLU A 87 2.58 -11.85 -8.85
C GLU A 87 2.22 -11.10 -7.57
N LEU A 88 2.93 -11.36 -6.47
CA LEU A 88 2.75 -10.67 -5.19
C LEU A 88 3.00 -9.17 -5.31
N ASP A 89 4.07 -8.75 -5.99
CA ASP A 89 4.40 -7.33 -6.18
C ASP A 89 3.32 -6.62 -7.02
N ARG A 90 2.72 -7.32 -7.98
CA ARG A 90 1.61 -6.80 -8.78
C ARG A 90 0.35 -6.64 -7.93
N VAL A 91 -0.04 -7.68 -7.18
CA VAL A 91 -1.22 -7.66 -6.31
C VAL A 91 -1.04 -6.62 -5.20
N LYS A 92 0.13 -6.57 -4.55
CA LYS A 92 0.44 -5.57 -3.50
C LYS A 92 0.29 -4.15 -4.04
N ARG A 93 0.89 -3.83 -5.20
CA ARG A 93 0.77 -2.50 -5.81
C ARG A 93 -0.68 -2.13 -6.10
N SER A 94 -1.48 -3.10 -6.55
CA SER A 94 -2.90 -2.87 -6.81
C SER A 94 -3.68 -2.63 -5.51
N LEU A 95 -3.46 -3.47 -4.49
CA LEU A 95 -4.12 -3.33 -3.19
C LEU A 95 -3.76 -2.02 -2.51
N LEU A 96 -2.55 -1.50 -2.69
CA LEU A 96 -2.12 -0.22 -2.11
C LEU A 96 -2.47 1.00 -2.96
N ALA A 97 -2.97 0.81 -4.19
CA ALA A 97 -3.41 1.92 -5.01
C ALA A 97 -4.57 2.67 -4.32
N PRO A 98 -4.56 4.01 -4.26
CA PRO A 98 -5.69 4.79 -3.74
C PRO A 98 -7.00 4.47 -4.47
N GLU A 99 -6.91 4.23 -5.77
CA GLU A 99 -8.03 3.87 -6.63
C GLU A 99 -8.71 2.57 -6.21
N PHE A 100 -8.00 1.63 -5.55
CA PHE A 100 -8.59 0.36 -5.12
C PHE A 100 -9.69 0.58 -4.07
N SER A 101 -9.42 1.39 -3.04
CA SER A 101 -10.42 1.72 -2.02
C SER A 101 -11.61 2.49 -2.59
N LEU A 102 -11.35 3.41 -3.53
CA LEU A 102 -12.41 4.15 -4.19
C LEU A 102 -13.28 3.23 -5.04
N PHE A 103 -12.65 2.33 -5.79
CA PHE A 103 -13.37 1.34 -6.60
C PHE A 103 -14.26 0.47 -5.73
N VAL A 104 -13.74 -0.11 -4.64
CA VAL A 104 -14.56 -0.92 -3.72
C VAL A 104 -15.80 -0.17 -3.25
N ARG A 105 -15.65 1.10 -2.86
CA ARG A 105 -16.76 1.94 -2.37
C ARG A 105 -17.74 2.36 -3.48
N TYR A 106 -17.24 2.70 -4.67
CA TYR A 106 -18.00 3.44 -5.69
C TYR A 106 -18.18 2.72 -7.03
N HIS A 107 -17.76 1.47 -7.16
CA HIS A 107 -17.85 0.73 -8.44
C HIS A 107 -19.27 0.69 -9.02
N ALA A 108 -20.31 0.77 -8.18
CA ALA A 108 -21.71 0.78 -8.60
C ALA A 108 -22.09 2.03 -9.41
N GLU A 109 -21.41 3.15 -9.17
CA GLU A 109 -21.62 4.46 -9.83
C GLU A 109 -20.89 4.56 -11.19
N LEU A 110 -20.01 3.61 -11.49
CA LEU A 110 -19.31 3.55 -12.77
C LEU A 110 -20.18 2.89 -13.84
N GLU A 111 -20.02 3.36 -15.07
CA GLU A 111 -20.57 2.68 -16.24
C GLU A 111 -20.06 1.24 -16.31
N ARG A 112 -20.86 0.33 -16.89
CA ARG A 112 -20.53 -1.09 -16.95
C ARG A 112 -19.15 -1.34 -17.56
N GLU A 113 -18.84 -0.68 -18.68
CA GLU A 113 -17.56 -0.86 -19.36
C GLU A 113 -16.37 -0.43 -18.48
N GLN A 114 -16.49 0.73 -17.82
CA GLN A 114 -15.51 1.29 -16.90
C GLN A 114 -15.28 0.37 -15.71
N ARG A 115 -16.38 -0.05 -15.07
CA ARG A 115 -16.37 -0.95 -13.91
C ARG A 115 -15.61 -2.24 -14.21
N ASP A 116 -15.91 -2.86 -15.33
CA ASP A 116 -15.30 -4.11 -15.72
C ASP A 116 -13.79 -3.95 -16.05
N ILE A 117 -13.38 -2.86 -16.71
CA ILE A 117 -11.96 -2.56 -16.95
C ILE A 117 -11.22 -2.32 -15.64
N VAL A 118 -11.77 -1.49 -14.76
CA VAL A 118 -11.15 -1.18 -13.47
C VAL A 118 -11.08 -2.44 -12.61
N ARG A 119 -12.12 -3.27 -12.59
CA ARG A 119 -12.10 -4.57 -11.92
C ARG A 119 -11.00 -5.48 -12.46
N ALA A 120 -10.92 -5.64 -13.78
CA ALA A 120 -9.92 -6.50 -14.39
C ALA A 120 -8.49 -6.06 -14.03
N ILE A 121 -8.23 -4.76 -13.99
CA ILE A 121 -6.91 -4.20 -13.69
C ILE A 121 -6.61 -4.22 -12.18
N LEU A 122 -7.50 -3.66 -11.36
CA LEU A 122 -7.26 -3.47 -9.93
C LEU A 122 -7.55 -4.74 -9.11
N VAL A 123 -8.62 -5.46 -9.41
CA VAL A 123 -9.06 -6.61 -8.61
C VAL A 123 -8.46 -7.90 -9.15
N ASP A 124 -8.53 -8.11 -10.46
CA ASP A 124 -8.01 -9.34 -11.08
C ASP A 124 -6.51 -9.24 -11.41
N GLY A 125 -5.91 -8.06 -11.23
CA GLY A 125 -4.49 -7.80 -11.45
C GLY A 125 -4.06 -7.87 -12.93
N GLN A 126 -4.99 -7.88 -13.88
CA GLN A 126 -4.68 -8.04 -15.29
C GLN A 126 -3.93 -6.83 -15.86
N SER A 127 -3.03 -7.06 -16.82
CA SER A 127 -2.37 -5.97 -17.53
C SER A 127 -3.30 -5.36 -18.58
N TYR A 128 -3.10 -4.08 -18.92
CA TYR A 128 -3.84 -3.41 -20.00
C TYR A 128 -3.85 -4.21 -21.32
N ARG A 129 -2.73 -4.86 -21.66
CA ARG A 129 -2.62 -5.69 -22.87
C ARG A 129 -3.53 -6.91 -22.83
N VAL A 130 -3.59 -7.59 -21.68
CA VAL A 130 -4.45 -8.77 -21.49
C VAL A 130 -5.92 -8.35 -21.56
N VAL A 131 -6.29 -7.25 -20.90
CA VAL A 131 -7.65 -6.73 -20.93
C VAL A 131 -8.06 -6.32 -22.34
N ALA A 132 -7.18 -5.62 -23.07
CA ALA A 132 -7.41 -5.22 -24.45
C ALA A 132 -7.62 -6.42 -25.37
N HIS A 133 -6.78 -7.45 -25.23
CA HIS A 133 -6.90 -8.70 -25.99
C HIS A 133 -8.22 -9.42 -25.73
N ILE A 134 -8.60 -9.62 -24.45
CA ILE A 134 -9.86 -10.27 -24.06
C ILE A 134 -11.07 -9.51 -24.60
N ARG A 135 -11.01 -8.18 -24.62
CA ARG A 135 -12.11 -7.31 -25.06
C ARG A 135 -12.15 -7.05 -26.56
N GLY A 136 -11.15 -7.50 -27.32
CA GLY A 136 -11.06 -7.20 -28.75
C GLY A 136 -10.90 -5.71 -29.06
N CYS A 137 -10.21 -4.94 -28.21
CA CYS A 137 -9.98 -3.50 -28.40
C CYS A 137 -8.49 -3.13 -28.26
N SER A 138 -8.17 -1.86 -28.46
CA SER A 138 -6.77 -1.39 -28.37
C SER A 138 -6.35 -1.15 -26.92
N VAL A 139 -5.04 -1.28 -26.65
CA VAL A 139 -4.46 -0.94 -25.34
C VAL A 139 -4.70 0.54 -24.97
N HIS A 140 -4.70 1.42 -25.98
CA HIS A 140 -5.00 2.83 -25.79
C HIS A 140 -6.42 3.04 -25.28
N HIS A 141 -7.41 2.36 -25.87
CA HIS A 141 -8.80 2.40 -25.42
C HIS A 141 -8.92 2.01 -23.95
N VAL A 142 -8.41 0.82 -23.57
CA VAL A 142 -8.46 0.35 -22.17
C VAL A 142 -7.81 1.36 -21.21
N ARG A 143 -6.68 1.96 -21.61
CA ARG A 143 -6.00 2.96 -20.79
C ARG A 143 -6.85 4.23 -20.62
N GLN A 144 -7.46 4.74 -21.69
CA GLN A 144 -8.32 5.92 -21.60
C GLN A 144 -9.55 5.65 -20.73
N THR A 145 -10.24 4.53 -20.96
CA THR A 145 -11.40 4.15 -20.14
C THR A 145 -11.03 4.00 -18.67
N TYR A 146 -9.87 3.40 -18.37
CA TYR A 146 -9.37 3.31 -16.99
C TYR A 146 -9.11 4.69 -16.37
N LEU A 147 -8.47 5.61 -17.11
CA LEU A 147 -8.17 6.96 -16.61
C LEU A 147 -9.45 7.76 -16.34
N VAL A 148 -10.43 7.70 -17.25
CA VAL A 148 -11.74 8.33 -17.07
C VAL A 148 -12.43 7.76 -15.82
N ALA A 149 -12.45 6.44 -15.66
CA ALA A 149 -13.03 5.78 -14.50
C ALA A 149 -12.30 6.20 -13.19
N ALA A 150 -10.97 6.24 -13.20
CA ALA A 150 -10.17 6.65 -12.05
C ALA A 150 -10.42 8.12 -11.66
N GLN A 151 -10.59 9.00 -12.65
CA GLN A 151 -10.96 10.40 -12.41
C GLN A 151 -12.37 10.49 -11.81
N ARG A 152 -13.33 9.73 -12.35
CA ARG A 152 -14.71 9.68 -11.84
C ARG A 152 -14.76 9.22 -10.39
N LEU A 153 -13.99 8.20 -10.03
CA LEU A 153 -13.87 7.72 -8.65
C LEU A 153 -13.36 8.82 -7.69
N LYS A 154 -12.43 9.67 -8.15
CA LYS A 154 -11.93 10.80 -7.35
C LYS A 154 -12.98 11.90 -7.19
N GLU A 155 -13.74 12.20 -8.24
CA GLU A 155 -14.86 13.15 -8.17
C GLU A 155 -15.92 12.71 -7.15
N LEU A 156 -16.27 11.42 -7.14
CA LEU A 156 -17.24 10.87 -6.20
C LEU A 156 -16.78 11.02 -4.75
N LEU A 157 -15.48 10.81 -4.48
CA LEU A 157 -14.91 11.08 -3.15
C LEU A 157 -15.06 12.55 -2.76
N VAL A 158 -14.75 13.48 -3.66
CA VAL A 158 -14.86 14.92 -3.39
C VAL A 158 -16.32 15.30 -3.09
N LEU A 159 -17.28 14.78 -3.85
CA LEU A 159 -18.71 15.01 -3.61
C LEU A 159 -19.18 14.47 -2.25
N GLU A 160 -18.72 13.27 -1.85
CA GLU A 160 -19.01 12.72 -0.53
C GLU A 160 -18.45 13.62 0.59
N GLN A 161 -17.20 14.08 0.44
CA GLN A 161 -16.56 14.98 1.42
C GLN A 161 -17.29 16.31 1.56
N HIS A 162 -17.82 16.86 0.46
CA HIS A 162 -18.65 18.08 0.52
C HIS A 162 -19.97 17.84 1.25
N ARG A 163 -20.67 16.74 0.95
CA ARG A 163 -21.92 16.38 1.64
C ARG A 163 -21.75 16.26 3.15
N VAL A 164 -20.67 15.61 3.60
CA VAL A 164 -20.37 15.46 5.03
C VAL A 164 -20.07 16.81 5.69
N ARG A 165 -19.34 17.70 5.01
CA ARG A 165 -19.03 19.05 5.52
C ARG A 165 -20.27 19.93 5.61
N ASP A 166 -21.15 19.85 4.62
CA ASP A 166 -22.37 20.63 4.61
C ASP A 166 -23.30 20.18 5.75
N HIS A 167 -23.44 18.87 5.98
CA HIS A 167 -24.19 18.34 7.13
C HIS A 167 -23.63 18.78 8.48
N ALA A 168 -22.31 18.72 8.68
CA ALA A 168 -21.69 19.15 9.94
C ALA A 168 -21.94 20.65 10.24
N ARG A 169 -22.02 21.51 9.21
CA ARG A 169 -22.30 22.93 9.38
C ARG A 169 -23.74 23.24 9.81
N PHE A 170 -24.69 22.36 9.53
CA PHE A 170 -26.08 22.55 9.94
C PHE A 170 -26.31 22.18 11.41
N GLU A 171 -25.57 21.20 11.94
CA GLU A 171 -25.69 20.78 13.36
C GLU A 171 -25.16 21.85 14.34
N ASP A 172 -24.19 22.68 13.92
CA ASP A 172 -23.63 23.75 14.76
C ASP A 172 -24.53 25.00 14.88
N ILE A 173 -25.61 25.12 14.09
CA ILE A 173 -26.51 26.29 14.07
C ILE A 173 -27.75 26.09 14.97
N GLU A 174 -28.03 24.85 15.40
CA GLU A 174 -29.18 24.53 16.26
C GLU A 174 -28.83 24.42 17.77
N MET A 175 -27.64 24.85 18.19
CA MET A 175 -27.24 25.01 19.60
C MET A 175 -27.09 26.48 19.99
#